data_AF-A0A948R0B2-F1
#
_entry.id   AF-A0A948R0B2-F1
#
_cell.length_a   1.000
_cell.length_b   1.000
_cell.length_c   1.000
_cell.angle_alpha   90.00
_cell.angle_beta   90.00
_cell.angle_gamma   90.00
#
_symmetry.space_group_name_H-M   'P 1'
#
loop_
_entity.id
_entity.type
_entity.pdbx_description
1 polymer ?
#
loop_
_entity_poly.entity_id
_entity_poly.type
_entity_poly.pdbx_seq_one_letter_code
_entity_poly.pdbx_strand_id
1 'polypeptide(L)'
;MLRARLALAVVALAACTSGVVAAEDARIDEAACVAFGSEKAELDKTKIADDIEKGADWGKDNLAPERLIQIKRYIYLEERLTFRCPNVLAAAAVRQMEEQARLKALAALERERLWLERLQKIPPPERKPETMVARIKAAQDPGVPPLPERKSQ
;
A
#
# COMPACT_ATOMS: atom_id res chain seq x y z
N MET A 1 -38.92 61.31 3.19
CA MET A 1 -38.46 60.15 4.00
C MET A 1 -37.76 59.03 3.19
N LEU A 2 -37.57 59.15 1.85
CA LEU A 2 -36.90 58.11 1.04
C LEU A 2 -35.37 58.22 0.96
N ARG A 3 -34.76 59.37 1.30
CA ARG A 3 -33.30 59.56 1.19
C ARG A 3 -32.51 58.93 2.33
N ALA A 4 -33.14 58.73 3.50
CA ALA A 4 -32.49 58.13 4.66
C ALA A 4 -32.40 56.59 4.61
N ARG A 5 -33.14 55.94 3.70
CA ARG A 5 -33.13 54.47 3.56
C ARG A 5 -32.09 53.96 2.55
N LEU A 6 -31.60 54.82 1.66
CA LEU A 6 -30.56 54.47 0.69
C LEU A 6 -29.15 54.49 1.30
N ALA A 7 -28.92 55.24 2.38
CA ALA A 7 -27.64 55.29 3.06
C ALA A 7 -27.34 54.03 3.89
N LEU A 8 -28.37 53.30 4.34
CA LEU A 8 -28.18 52.10 5.15
C LEU A 8 -27.87 50.84 4.31
N ALA A 9 -28.21 50.83 3.03
CA ALA A 9 -28.00 49.68 2.15
C ALA A 9 -26.56 49.59 1.60
N VAL A 10 -25.83 50.71 1.54
CA VAL A 10 -24.47 50.74 0.99
C VAL A 10 -23.42 50.35 2.04
N VAL A 11 -23.68 50.57 3.33
CA VAL A 11 -22.75 50.16 4.42
C VAL A 11 -22.87 48.67 4.73
N ALA A 12 -24.03 48.05 4.50
CA ALA A 12 -24.22 46.62 4.75
C ALA A 12 -23.55 45.70 3.72
N LEU A 13 -23.21 46.20 2.51
CA LEU A 13 -22.51 45.41 1.49
C LEU A 13 -20.98 45.49 1.58
N ALA A 14 -20.43 46.42 2.36
CA ALA A 14 -18.98 46.60 2.50
C ALA A 14 -18.34 45.74 3.61
N ALA A 15 -19.14 45.03 4.42
CA ALA A 15 -18.66 44.22 5.53
C ALA A 15 -18.37 42.75 5.15
N CYS A 16 -18.56 42.35 3.89
CA CYS A 16 -18.37 40.96 3.45
C CYS A 16 -17.07 40.69 2.65
N THR A 17 -16.17 41.67 2.48
CA THR A 17 -14.96 41.50 1.65
C THR A 17 -13.65 41.34 2.41
N SER A 18 -13.63 41.41 3.74
CA SER A 18 -12.44 41.16 4.58
C SER A 18 -12.38 39.72 5.09
N GLY A 19 -12.66 38.78 4.18
CA GLY A 19 -12.53 37.34 4.39
C GLY A 19 -11.77 36.68 3.26
N VAL A 20 -10.84 37.38 2.61
CA VAL A 20 -9.75 36.69 1.90
C VAL A 20 -8.86 36.10 2.99
N VAL A 21 -9.29 34.99 3.57
CA VAL A 21 -8.33 33.98 4.02
C VAL A 21 -7.58 33.66 2.74
N ALA A 22 -6.40 34.25 2.62
CA ALA A 22 -5.42 33.81 1.68
C ALA A 22 -5.35 32.29 1.88
N ALA A 23 -5.85 31.56 0.90
CA ALA A 23 -5.56 30.16 0.72
C ALA A 23 -4.09 30.04 0.26
N GLU A 24 -3.19 30.67 1.01
CA GLU A 24 -1.84 30.20 1.12
C GLU A 24 -1.98 28.90 1.89
N ASP A 25 -2.09 27.82 1.11
CA ASP A 25 -1.30 26.61 1.29
C ASP A 25 -0.37 26.72 2.51
N ALA A 26 -0.94 26.54 3.71
CA ALA A 26 -0.18 26.54 4.97
C ALA A 26 0.58 25.22 5.00
N ARG A 27 1.55 25.11 4.09
CA ARG A 27 2.51 24.04 4.05
C ARG A 27 3.18 24.05 5.40
N ILE A 28 2.89 22.99 6.14
CA ILE A 28 3.59 22.70 7.37
C ILE A 28 5.05 22.47 6.97
N ASP A 29 5.95 23.00 7.77
CA ASP A 29 7.38 22.82 7.56
C ASP A 29 7.74 21.33 7.43
N GLU A 30 8.67 21.01 6.53
CA GLU A 30 9.01 19.63 6.22
C GLU A 30 9.56 18.90 7.46
N ALA A 31 10.35 19.59 8.30
CA ALA A 31 10.85 19.00 9.54
C ALA A 31 9.70 18.70 10.52
N ALA A 32 8.67 19.54 10.57
CA ALA A 32 7.47 19.27 11.35
C ALA A 32 6.67 18.08 10.80
N CYS A 33 6.57 17.93 9.48
CA CYS A 33 5.95 16.75 8.87
C CYS A 33 6.71 15.45 9.21
N VAL A 34 8.05 15.49 9.20
CA VAL A 34 8.88 14.35 9.61
C VAL A 34 8.67 14.02 11.10
N ALA A 35 8.63 15.04 11.96
CA ALA A 35 8.36 14.87 13.38
C ALA A 35 6.99 14.24 13.63
N PHE A 36 5.94 14.71 12.95
CA PHE A 36 4.60 14.12 13.03
C PHE A 36 4.58 12.66 12.56
N GLY A 37 5.33 12.35 11.49
CA GLY A 37 5.48 10.97 11.01
C GLY A 37 6.11 10.06 12.07
N SER A 38 7.19 10.51 12.72
CA SER A 38 7.84 9.75 13.79
C SER A 38 6.95 9.57 15.02
N GLU A 39 6.24 10.62 15.44
CA GLU A 39 5.34 10.53 16.59
C GLU A 39 4.17 9.58 16.33
N LYS A 40 3.57 9.65 15.14
CA LYS A 40 2.52 8.72 14.73
C LYS A 40 3.04 7.28 14.73
N ALA A 41 4.25 7.03 14.21
CA ALA A 41 4.86 5.71 14.19
C ALA A 41 5.08 5.14 15.61
N GLU A 42 5.44 5.97 16.59
CA GLU A 42 5.52 5.53 17.99
C GLU A 42 4.15 5.20 18.58
N LEU A 43 3.14 6.00 18.28
CA LEU A 43 1.76 5.73 18.71
C LEU A 43 1.20 4.45 18.07
N ASP A 44 1.53 4.16 16.81
CA ASP A 44 1.15 2.94 16.10
C ASP A 44 1.65 1.67 16.81
N LYS A 45 2.85 1.70 17.41
CA LYS A 45 3.39 0.56 18.19
C LYS A 45 2.53 0.22 19.40
N THR A 46 1.76 1.17 19.91
CA THR A 46 0.87 0.98 21.08
C THR A 46 -0.50 0.41 20.72
N LYS A 47 -0.74 0.05 19.45
CA LYS A 47 -2.03 -0.48 18.97
C LYS A 47 -3.21 0.47 19.18
N ILE A 48 -3.00 1.77 18.99
CA ILE A 48 -4.07 2.76 19.08
C ILE A 48 -5.16 2.53 18.03
N ALA A 49 -4.80 2.04 16.84
CA ALA A 49 -5.76 1.75 15.78
C ALA A 49 -6.84 0.74 16.23
N ASP A 50 -6.45 -0.32 16.96
CA ASP A 50 -7.36 -1.34 17.49
C ASP A 50 -8.37 -0.73 18.47
N ASP A 51 -7.99 0.31 19.22
CA ASP A 51 -8.90 1.00 20.14
C ASP A 51 -9.84 1.96 19.39
N ILE A 52 -9.38 2.59 18.32
CA ILE A 52 -10.20 3.43 17.44
C ILE A 52 -11.26 2.58 16.73
N GLU A 53 -10.90 1.38 16.26
CA GLU A 53 -11.80 0.47 15.53
C GLU A 53 -13.02 0.04 16.37
N LYS A 54 -12.84 -0.11 17.70
CA LYS A 54 -13.93 -0.44 18.63
C LYS A 54 -14.97 0.67 18.76
N GLY A 55 -14.64 1.88 18.34
CA GLY A 55 -15.55 3.02 18.28
C GLY A 55 -15.64 3.84 19.57
N ALA A 56 -16.21 5.03 19.43
CA ALA A 56 -16.25 6.04 20.48
C ALA A 56 -17.10 5.62 21.70
N ASP A 57 -18.20 4.91 21.49
CA ASP A 57 -19.08 4.48 22.58
C ASP A 57 -18.40 3.45 23.48
N TRP A 58 -17.73 2.45 22.89
CA TRP A 58 -16.90 1.53 23.65
C TRP A 58 -15.75 2.25 24.38
N GLY A 59 -15.09 3.19 23.69
CA GLY A 59 -13.95 3.93 24.23
C GLY A 59 -14.28 4.75 25.48
N LYS A 60 -15.47 5.37 25.56
CA LYS A 60 -15.89 6.17 26.71
C LYS A 60 -15.92 5.35 28.01
N ASP A 61 -16.38 4.10 27.92
CA ASP A 61 -16.60 3.26 29.10
C ASP A 61 -15.39 2.39 29.45
N ASN A 62 -14.49 2.15 28.49
CA ASN A 62 -13.42 1.13 28.63
C ASN A 62 -12.00 1.69 28.58
N LEU A 63 -11.80 2.93 28.13
CA LEU A 63 -10.46 3.52 28.01
C LEU A 63 -10.18 4.52 29.14
N ALA A 64 -8.95 4.47 29.64
CA ALA A 64 -8.45 5.47 30.57
C ALA A 64 -8.38 6.86 29.89
N PRO A 65 -8.55 7.97 30.63
CA PRO A 65 -8.48 9.33 30.09
C PRO A 65 -7.17 9.61 29.33
N GLU A 66 -6.05 9.10 29.82
CA GLU A 66 -4.73 9.24 29.19
C GLU A 66 -4.71 8.58 27.82
N ARG A 67 -5.38 7.43 27.68
CA ARG A 67 -5.49 6.72 26.41
C ARG A 67 -6.34 7.50 25.41
N LEU A 68 -7.41 8.16 25.86
CA LEU A 68 -8.22 9.04 25.02
C LEU A 68 -7.42 10.25 24.50
N ILE A 69 -6.52 10.80 25.33
CA ILE A 69 -5.61 11.89 24.91
C ILE A 69 -4.67 11.40 23.79
N GLN A 70 -4.13 10.18 23.92
CA GLN A 70 -3.28 9.60 22.88
C GLN A 70 -4.06 9.35 21.58
N ILE A 71 -5.30 8.85 21.65
CA ILE A 71 -6.17 8.69 20.48
C ILE A 71 -6.43 10.03 19.81
N LYS A 72 -6.76 11.07 20.59
CA LYS A 72 -6.95 12.42 20.05
C LYS A 72 -5.69 12.91 19.34
N ARG A 73 -4.50 12.68 19.93
CA ARG A 73 -3.22 13.05 19.32
C ARG A 73 -2.98 12.26 18.03
N TYR A 74 -3.28 10.98 18.02
CA TYR A 74 -3.14 10.12 16.86
C TYR A 74 -3.97 10.61 15.66
N ILE A 75 -5.27 10.85 15.89
CA ILE A 75 -6.19 11.36 14.85
C ILE A 75 -5.68 12.70 14.31
N TYR A 76 -5.25 13.60 15.19
CA TYR A 76 -4.66 14.87 14.79
C TYR A 76 -3.43 14.68 13.87
N LEU A 77 -2.51 13.78 14.23
CA LEU A 77 -1.31 13.53 13.43
C LEU A 77 -1.67 12.92 12.07
N GLU A 78 -2.64 12.00 12.03
CA GLU A 78 -3.12 11.39 10.80
C GLU A 78 -3.71 12.44 9.84
N GLU A 79 -4.56 13.34 10.34
CA GLU A 79 -5.11 14.44 9.55
C GLU A 79 -4.02 15.38 9.03
N ARG A 80 -3.06 15.75 9.90
CA ARG A 80 -1.95 16.62 9.49
C ARG A 80 -1.09 15.97 8.42
N LEU A 81 -0.75 14.69 8.59
CA LEU A 81 0.05 13.98 7.60
C LEU A 81 -0.71 13.87 6.27
N THR A 82 -1.96 13.43 6.32
CA THR A 82 -2.80 13.17 5.14
C THR A 82 -3.08 14.42 4.32
N PHE A 83 -3.45 15.53 4.97
CA PHE A 83 -3.92 16.71 4.27
C PHE A 83 -2.86 17.81 4.14
N ARG A 84 -1.78 17.78 4.93
CA ARG A 84 -0.77 18.86 4.95
C ARG A 84 0.66 18.39 4.62
N CYS A 85 0.94 17.08 4.63
CA CYS A 85 2.28 16.54 4.40
C CYS A 85 2.32 15.47 3.28
N PRO A 86 1.89 15.77 2.04
CA PRO A 86 1.77 14.76 0.98
C PRO A 86 3.12 14.10 0.62
N ASN A 87 4.22 14.84 0.66
CA ASN A 87 5.55 14.32 0.33
C ASN A 87 6.05 13.28 1.34
N VAL A 88 5.82 13.53 2.64
CA VAL A 88 6.26 12.61 3.70
C VAL A 88 5.44 11.32 3.69
N LEU A 89 4.14 11.43 3.44
CA LEU A 89 3.27 10.27 3.27
C LEU A 89 3.67 9.41 2.07
N ALA A 90 3.92 10.04 0.93
CA ALA A 90 4.39 9.35 -0.27
C ALA A 90 5.74 8.64 -0.03
N ALA A 91 6.69 9.32 0.61
CA ALA A 91 8.00 8.73 0.95
C ALA A 91 7.87 7.54 1.92
N ALA A 92 6.99 7.62 2.91
CA ALA A 92 6.73 6.52 3.83
C ALA A 92 6.14 5.29 3.11
N ALA A 93 5.18 5.52 2.21
CA ALA A 93 4.58 4.45 1.42
C ALA A 93 5.61 3.77 0.49
N VAL A 94 6.48 4.55 -0.17
CA VAL A 94 7.55 4.02 -1.01
C VAL A 94 8.51 3.15 -0.19
N ARG A 95 8.95 3.62 0.98
CA ARG A 95 9.86 2.84 1.85
C ARG A 95 9.25 1.50 2.27
N GLN A 96 7.97 1.47 2.63
CA GLN A 96 7.30 0.22 2.99
C GLN A 96 7.22 -0.75 1.80
N MET A 97 6.94 -0.24 0.59
CA MET A 97 6.92 -1.05 -0.62
C MET A 97 8.31 -1.61 -0.96
N GLU A 98 9.36 -0.80 -0.83
CA GLU A 98 10.75 -1.22 -1.03
C GLU A 98 11.18 -2.31 -0.04
N GLU A 99 10.84 -2.15 1.24
CA GLU A 99 11.12 -3.15 2.27
C GLU A 99 10.38 -4.46 1.99
N GLN A 100 9.09 -4.38 1.62
CA GLN A 100 8.32 -5.54 1.24
C GLN A 100 8.90 -6.23 -0.01
N ALA A 101 9.34 -5.46 -1.01
CA ALA A 101 10.00 -5.99 -2.20
C ALA A 101 11.32 -6.68 -1.84
N ARG A 102 12.11 -6.10 -0.94
CA ARG A 102 13.36 -6.69 -0.43
C ARG A 102 13.10 -8.02 0.28
N LEU A 103 12.09 -8.09 1.15
CA LEU A 103 11.72 -9.33 1.84
C LEU A 103 11.25 -10.41 0.85
N LYS A 104 10.45 -10.03 -0.15
CA LYS A 104 10.01 -10.95 -1.22
C LYS A 104 11.18 -11.47 -2.06
N ALA A 105 12.16 -10.62 -2.36
CA ALA A 105 13.37 -11.01 -3.10
C ALA A 105 14.21 -12.01 -2.29
N LEU A 106 14.41 -11.77 -1.00
CA LEU A 106 15.09 -12.72 -0.11
C LEU A 106 14.35 -14.07 -0.04
N ALA A 107 13.03 -14.04 0.07
CA ALA A 107 12.21 -15.25 0.06
C ALA A 107 12.28 -16.00 -1.29
N ALA A 108 12.44 -15.29 -2.41
CA ALA A 108 12.63 -15.90 -3.72
C ALA A 108 13.98 -16.64 -3.81
N LEU A 109 15.07 -16.00 -3.37
CA LEU A 109 16.40 -16.62 -3.33
C LEU A 109 16.42 -17.86 -2.43
N GLU A 110 15.76 -17.80 -1.27
CA GLU A 110 15.65 -18.96 -0.37
C GLU A 110 14.89 -20.12 -1.03
N ARG A 111 13.81 -19.83 -1.77
CA ARG A 111 13.09 -20.86 -2.53
C ARG A 111 13.95 -21.48 -3.63
N GLU A 112 14.73 -20.69 -4.36
CA GLU A 112 15.65 -21.20 -5.37
C GLU A 112 16.71 -22.11 -4.76
N ARG A 113 17.29 -21.70 -3.61
CA ARG A 113 18.25 -22.53 -2.85
C ARG A 113 17.66 -23.90 -2.51
N LEU A 114 16.45 -23.92 -1.96
CA LEU A 114 15.75 -25.16 -1.60
C LEU A 114 15.40 -26.02 -2.81
N TRP A 115 15.05 -25.39 -3.94
CA TRP A 115 14.78 -26.11 -5.19
C TRP A 115 16.04 -26.78 -5.75
N LEU A 116 17.19 -26.08 -5.74
CA LEU A 116 18.47 -26.64 -6.15
C LEU A 116 18.90 -27.80 -5.25
N GLU A 117 18.74 -27.66 -3.93
CA GLU A 117 19.00 -28.75 -2.99
C GLU A 117 18.12 -29.97 -3.28
N ARG A 118 16.85 -29.74 -3.60
CA ARG A 118 15.94 -30.82 -4.01
C ARG A 118 16.41 -31.50 -5.29
N LEU A 119 16.81 -30.75 -6.30
CA LEU A 119 17.30 -31.31 -7.55
C LEU A 119 18.53 -32.20 -7.37
N GLN A 120 19.46 -31.81 -6.50
CA GLN A 120 20.64 -32.62 -6.20
C GLN A 120 20.29 -33.98 -5.59
N LYS A 121 19.14 -34.09 -4.93
CA LYS A 121 18.64 -35.35 -4.33
C LYS A 121 17.91 -36.25 -5.35
N ILE A 122 17.53 -35.73 -6.52
CA ILE A 122 16.81 -36.52 -7.53
C ILE A 122 17.83 -37.36 -8.31
N PRO A 123 17.79 -38.70 -8.23
CA PRO A 123 18.68 -39.53 -9.03
C PRO A 123 18.34 -39.37 -10.52
N PRO A 124 19.34 -39.44 -11.43
CA PRO A 124 19.10 -39.40 -12.86
C PRO A 124 18.06 -40.46 -13.26
N PRO A 125 17.09 -40.14 -14.13
CA PRO A 125 16.15 -41.15 -14.60
C PRO A 125 16.92 -42.26 -15.31
N GLU A 126 16.65 -43.52 -14.94
CA GLU A 126 17.23 -44.66 -15.64
C GLU A 126 16.82 -44.61 -17.11
N ARG A 127 17.80 -44.75 -18.02
CA ARG A 127 17.50 -44.90 -19.45
C ARG A 127 16.65 -46.15 -19.62
N LYS A 128 15.49 -46.02 -20.29
CA LYS A 128 14.69 -47.18 -20.69
C LYS A 128 15.60 -48.16 -21.44
N PRO A 129 15.54 -49.47 -21.13
CA PRO A 129 16.33 -50.46 -21.87
C PRO A 129 15.95 -50.39 -23.35
N GLU A 130 16.96 -50.48 -24.23
CA GLU A 130 16.82 -50.36 -25.69
C GLU A 130 15.75 -51.30 -26.27
N THR A 131 15.48 -52.41 -25.59
CA THR A 131 14.44 -53.38 -25.95
C THR A 131 13.02 -52.82 -25.93
N MET A 132 12.69 -51.86 -25.05
CA MET A 132 11.38 -51.19 -25.07
C MET A 132 11.26 -50.18 -26.20
N VAL A 133 12.34 -49.50 -26.56
CA VAL A 133 12.36 -48.53 -27.68
C VAL A 133 12.23 -49.28 -29.01
N ALA A 134 12.91 -50.43 -29.16
CA ALA A 134 12.76 -51.31 -30.31
C ALA A 134 11.34 -51.88 -30.45
N ARG A 135 10.67 -52.22 -29.33
CA ARG A 135 9.29 -52.74 -29.34
C ARG A 135 8.25 -51.70 -29.74
N ILE A 136 8.46 -50.43 -29.40
CA ILE A 136 7.59 -49.33 -29.85
C ILE A 136 7.84 -49.00 -31.33
N LYS A 137 9.11 -49.01 -31.78
CA LYS A 137 9.45 -48.85 -33.20
C LYS A 137 8.90 -49.96 -34.08
N ALA A 138 8.87 -51.21 -33.59
CA ALA A 138 8.29 -52.34 -34.32
C ALA A 138 6.75 -52.32 -34.36
N ALA A 139 6.09 -51.58 -33.47
CA ALA A 139 4.64 -51.39 -33.46
C ALA A 139 4.16 -50.22 -34.35
N GLN A 140 5.09 -49.43 -34.91
CA GLN A 140 4.88 -48.45 -35.97
C GLN A 140 5.51 -49.03 -37.25
N ASP A 141 4.91 -50.01 -37.94
CA ASP A 141 3.87 -49.80 -38.95
C ASP A 141 3.39 -51.17 -39.48
N PRO A 142 2.09 -51.33 -39.82
CA PRO A 142 1.66 -50.93 -41.16
C PRO A 142 0.31 -50.22 -41.13
N GLY A 143 0.31 -48.89 -41.20
CA GLY A 143 -0.92 -48.12 -41.36
C GLY A 143 -0.88 -46.65 -40.96
N VAL A 144 0.28 -46.06 -40.64
CA VAL A 144 0.35 -44.63 -40.31
C VAL A 144 0.27 -43.81 -41.61
N PRO A 145 -0.80 -43.01 -41.82
CA PRO A 145 -0.89 -42.15 -42.99
C PRO A 145 0.14 -41.01 -42.91
N PRO A 146 0.66 -40.53 -44.06
CA PRO A 146 1.72 -39.54 -44.08
C PRO A 146 1.29 -38.24 -43.39
N LEU A 147 2.21 -37.65 -42.62
CA LEU A 147 1.98 -36.36 -41.96
C LEU A 147 1.71 -35.27 -43.02
N PRO A 148 0.74 -34.38 -42.79
CA PRO A 148 0.40 -33.34 -43.75
C PRO A 148 1.58 -32.40 -43.97
N GLU A 149 1.93 -32.15 -45.23
CA GLU A 149 2.97 -31.21 -45.62
C GLU A 149 2.62 -29.80 -45.14
N ARG A 150 3.48 -29.26 -44.28
CA ARG A 150 3.39 -27.86 -43.85
C ARG A 150 3.86 -26.99 -45.01
N LYS A 151 2.92 -26.42 -45.78
CA LYS A 151 3.24 -25.41 -46.79
C LYS A 151 3.89 -24.21 -46.11
N SER A 152 5.19 -24.04 -46.31
CA SER A 152 5.91 -22.80 -46.03
C SER A 152 5.47 -21.76 -47.06
N GLN A 153 4.71 -20.76 -46.61
CA GLN A 153 4.61 -19.46 -47.28
C GLN A 153 5.72 -18.55 -46.77
#